data_AF-A0A528V0L5-F1
#
_entry.id   AF-A0A528V0L5-F1
#
_cell.length_a   1.000
_cell.length_b   1.000
_cell.length_c   1.000
_cell.angle_alpha   90.00
_cell.angle_beta   90.00
_cell.angle_gamma   90.00
#
_symmetry.space_group_name_H-M   'P 1'
#
loop_
_entity.id
_entity.type
_entity.pdbx_description
1 polymer ?
#
loop_
_entity_poly.entity_id
_entity_poly.type
_entity_poly.pdbx_seq_one_letter_code
_entity_poly.pdbx_strand_id
1 'polypeptide(L)'
;VVRYHVFTIDPGIGRPYLAMEFVDGQSLVDIMRNGPMPTEDVRKLCHRLASGLNAVHQAGAIHRDLSPDNIILPGGRVDRAK
;
A
#
# COMPACT_ATOMS: atom_id res chain seq x y z
N VAL A 1 1.95 -3.04 3.37
CA VAL A 1 2.47 -4.25 2.71
C VAL A 1 1.32 -5.11 2.26
N VAL A 2 1.19 -5.30 0.94
CA VAL A 2 0.20 -6.17 0.31
C VAL A 2 0.75 -7.58 0.15
N ARG A 3 -0.13 -8.59 0.19
CA ARG A 3 0.29 -9.98 0.04
C ARG A 3 0.54 -10.32 -1.44
N TYR A 4 1.67 -10.96 -1.70
CA TYR A 4 1.95 -11.60 -2.97
C TYR A 4 1.25 -12.97 -3.06
N HIS A 5 0.63 -13.29 -4.21
CA HIS A 5 -0.02 -14.58 -4.43
C HIS A 5 0.70 -15.44 -5.46
N VAL A 6 0.95 -14.92 -6.67
CA VAL A 6 1.62 -15.68 -7.74
C VAL A 6 2.36 -14.77 -8.70
N PHE A 7 3.52 -15.22 -9.18
CA PHE A 7 4.26 -14.67 -10.30
C PHE A 7 4.36 -15.76 -11.36
N THR A 8 3.97 -15.46 -12.60
CA THR A 8 4.00 -16.42 -13.70
C THR A 8 4.29 -15.72 -15.03
N ILE A 9 4.59 -16.49 -16.06
CA ILE A 9 4.67 -16.01 -17.44
C ILE A 9 3.45 -16.55 -18.17
N ASP A 10 2.67 -15.66 -18.79
CA ASP A 10 1.52 -16.07 -19.60
C ASP A 10 2.00 -16.88 -20.81
N PRO A 11 1.52 -18.12 -21.01
CA PRO A 11 2.02 -18.99 -22.08
C PRO A 11 1.54 -18.57 -23.48
N GLY A 12 0.47 -17.77 -23.59
CA GLY A 12 -0.07 -17.29 -24.86
C GLY A 12 0.65 -16.03 -25.38
N ILE A 13 1.01 -15.11 -24.48
CA ILE A 13 1.67 -13.83 -24.85
C ILE A 13 3.13 -13.71 -24.40
N GLY A 14 3.64 -14.66 -23.62
CA GLY A 14 5.04 -14.69 -23.16
C GLY A 14 5.41 -13.57 -22.19
N ARG A 15 4.44 -12.95 -21.52
CA ARG A 15 4.67 -11.79 -20.63
C ARG A 15 4.59 -12.17 -19.16
N PRO A 16 5.42 -11.57 -18.29
CA PRO A 16 5.32 -11.77 -16.86
C PRO A 16 4.03 -11.15 -16.32
N TYR A 17 3.41 -11.83 -15.38
CA TYR A 17 2.26 -11.37 -14.62
C TYR A 17 2.48 -11.61 -13.13
N LEU A 18 1.99 -10.67 -12.33
CA LEU A 18 2.05 -10.68 -10.87
C LEU A 18 0.64 -10.54 -10.30
N ALA A 19 0.16 -11.56 -9.61
CA ALA A 19 -1.05 -11.48 -8.81
C ALA A 19 -0.69 -11.14 -7.36
N MET A 20 -1.40 -10.17 -6.82
CA MET A 20 -1.27 -9.73 -5.44
C MET A 20 -2.67 -9.53 -4.84
N GLU A 21 -2.70 -9.39 -3.52
CA GLU A 21 -3.92 -9.08 -2.77
C GLU A 21 -4.62 -7.87 -3.38
N PHE A 22 -5.89 -8.04 -3.72
CA PHE A 22 -6.75 -6.91 -4.04
C PHE A 22 -7.15 -6.22 -2.74
N VAL A 23 -6.82 -4.93 -2.63
CA VAL A 23 -7.19 -4.10 -1.49
C VAL A 23 -8.36 -3.22 -1.91
N ASP A 24 -9.57 -3.56 -1.44
CA ASP A 24 -10.76 -2.75 -1.66
C ASP A 24 -10.70 -1.48 -0.80
N GLY A 25 -10.44 -0.34 -1.44
CA GLY A 25 -10.26 0.94 -0.77
C GLY A 25 -9.80 2.05 -1.71
N GLN A 26 -9.72 3.27 -1.18
CA GLN A 26 -9.22 4.43 -1.91
C GLN A 26 -7.72 4.61 -1.69
N SER A 27 -7.04 5.20 -2.67
CA SER A 27 -5.67 5.65 -2.49
C SER A 27 -5.61 6.83 -1.51
N LEU A 28 -4.47 7.01 -0.84
CA LEU A 28 -4.27 8.17 0.04
C LEU A 28 -4.31 9.48 -0.75
N VAL A 29 -3.80 9.49 -1.98
CA VAL A 29 -3.87 10.70 -2.84
C VAL A 29 -5.32 11.13 -3.09
N ASP A 30 -6.24 10.19 -3.30
CA ASP A 30 -7.66 10.51 -3.52
C ASP A 30 -8.33 11.04 -2.25
N ILE A 31 -7.94 10.52 -1.08
CA ILE A 31 -8.40 11.05 0.21
C ILE A 31 -7.93 12.50 0.39
N MET A 32 -6.65 12.77 0.13
CA MET A 32 -6.03 14.08 0.29
C MET A 32 -6.60 15.15 -0.66
N ARG A 33 -7.13 14.74 -1.81
CA ARG A 33 -7.83 15.65 -2.75
C ARG A 33 -9.11 16.25 -2.16
N ASN A 34 -9.73 15.59 -1.19
CA ASN A 34 -10.93 16.08 -0.51
C ASN A 34 -10.63 17.16 0.55
N GLY A 35 -9.35 17.43 0.81
CA GLY A 35 -8.91 18.41 1.78
C GLY A 35 -7.94 17.84 2.81
N PRO A 36 -7.51 18.67 3.78
CA PRO A 36 -6.57 18.25 4.81
C PRO A 36 -7.15 17.15 5.69
N MET A 37 -6.30 16.16 6.03
CA MET A 37 -6.66 15.11 6.96
C MET A 37 -6.63 15.61 8.41
N PRO A 38 -7.49 15.07 9.30
CA PRO A 38 -7.38 15.32 10.73
C PRO A 38 -6.00 14.91 11.26
N THR A 39 -5.40 15.72 12.13
CA THR A 39 -4.05 15.48 12.67
C THR A 39 -3.91 14.11 13.34
N GLU A 40 -4.96 13.65 14.03
CA GLU A 40 -4.99 12.34 14.67
C GLU A 40 -4.93 11.18 13.67
N ASP A 41 -5.55 11.34 12.50
CA ASP A 41 -5.52 10.34 11.44
C ASP A 41 -4.17 10.31 10.72
N VAL A 42 -3.54 11.48 10.54
CA VAL A 42 -2.15 11.57 10.06
C VAL A 42 -1.21 10.84 11.01
N ARG A 43 -1.36 11.04 12.33
CA ARG A 43 -0.54 10.36 13.34
C ARG A 43 -0.69 8.83 13.28
N LYS A 44 -1.93 8.33 13.18
CA LYS A 44 -2.21 6.89 13.02
C LYS A 44 -1.61 6.33 11.74
N LEU A 45 -1.76 7.06 10.63
CA LEU A 45 -1.20 6.69 9.33
C LEU A 45 0.33 6.60 9.39
N CYS A 46 1.01 7.61 9.94
CA CYS A 46 2.46 7.60 10.10
C CYS A 46 2.94 6.39 10.92
N HIS A 47 2.27 6.07 12.03
CA HIS A 47 2.61 4.90 12.84
C HIS A 47 2.44 3.60 12.04
N ARG A 48 1.34 3.47 11.30
CA ARG A 48 1.06 2.29 10.46
C ARG A 48 2.10 2.11 9.35
N LEU A 49 2.43 3.19 8.63
CA LEU A 49 3.44 3.20 7.58
C LEU A 49 4.82 2.87 8.14
N ALA A 50 5.21 3.48 9.27
CA ALA A 50 6.48 3.19 9.93
C ALA A 50 6.58 1.71 10.33
N SER A 51 5.52 1.14 10.89
CA SER A 51 5.48 -0.29 11.22
C SER A 51 5.62 -1.18 9.98
N GLY A 52 4.94 -0.83 8.88
CA GLY A 52 5.03 -1.56 7.61
C GLY A 52 6.43 -1.49 6.98
N LEU A 53 7.02 -0.30 6.95
CA LEU A 53 8.39 -0.08 6.45
C LEU A 53 9.42 -0.79 7.32
N ASN A 54 9.25 -0.78 8.65
CA ASN A 54 10.13 -1.55 9.53
C ASN A 54 10.11 -3.04 9.18
N ALA A 55 8.92 -3.62 8.93
CA ALA A 55 8.82 -5.01 8.48
C ALA A 55 9.51 -5.24 7.12
N VAL A 56 9.38 -4.31 6.17
CA VAL A 56 10.08 -4.35 4.87
C VAL A 56 11.60 -4.31 5.06
N HIS A 57 12.10 -3.40 5.89
CA HIS A 57 13.54 -3.25 6.17
C HIS A 57 14.12 -4.45 6.90
N GLN A 58 13.39 -5.04 7.87
CA GLN A 58 13.81 -6.27 8.56
C GLN A 58 13.90 -7.46 7.61
N ALA A 59 13.12 -7.47 6.52
CA ALA A 59 13.23 -8.45 5.45
C ALA A 59 14.37 -8.14 4.46
N GLY A 60 15.21 -7.13 4.71
CA GLY A 60 16.32 -6.73 3.85
C GLY A 60 15.91 -6.00 2.56
N ALA A 61 14.64 -5.59 2.45
CA ALA A 61 14.11 -4.90 1.28
C ALA A 61 14.01 -3.39 1.54
N ILE A 62 14.00 -2.61 0.45
CA ILE A 62 13.69 -1.17 0.46
C ILE A 62 12.48 -0.97 -0.45
N HIS A 63 11.45 -0.25 0.02
CA HIS A 63 10.22 -0.05 -0.76
C HIS A 63 10.48 0.70 -2.08
N ARG A 64 11.36 1.72 -2.04
CA ARG A 64 11.81 2.58 -3.16
C ARG A 64 10.74 3.46 -3.82
N ASP A 65 9.47 3.15 -3.66
CA ASP A 65 8.38 3.93 -4.26
C ASP A 65 7.26 4.24 -3.25
N LEU A 66 7.65 4.76 -2.09
CA LEU A 66 6.68 5.16 -1.07
C LEU A 66 6.09 6.52 -1.43
N SER A 67 4.84 6.54 -1.87
CA SER A 67 4.09 7.74 -2.26
C SER A 67 2.62 7.62 -1.82
N PRO A 68 1.87 8.73 -1.75
CA PRO A 68 0.43 8.68 -1.46
C PRO A 68 -0.38 7.82 -2.45
N ASP A 69 0.05 7.73 -3.71
CA ASP A 69 -0.59 6.90 -4.74
C ASP A 69 -0.48 5.40 -4.42
N ASN A 70 0.59 4.99 -3.73
CA ASN A 70 0.88 3.59 -3.39
C ASN A 70 0.40 3.19 -1.98
N ILE A 71 -0.38 4.04 -1.31
CA ILE A 71 -0.96 3.75 0.01
C ILE A 71 -2.46 3.60 -0.17
N ILE A 72 -3.00 2.43 0.18
CA ILE A 72 -4.45 2.15 0.05
C ILE A 72 -5.09 2.11 1.43
N LEU A 73 -6.26 2.74 1.58
CA LEU A 73 -7.04 2.81 2.82
C LEU A 73 -8.32 1.95 2.67
N PRO A 74 -8.33 0.71 3.19
CA PRO A 74 -9.49 -0.16 3.12
C PRO A 74 -10.70 0.44 3.85
N GLY A 75 -11.80 0.63 3.12
CA GLY A 75 -13.00 1.30 3.64
C GLY A 75 -12.74 2.71 4.18
N GLY A 76 -11.75 3.43 3.62
CA GLY A 76 -11.40 4.80 4.01
C GLY A 76 -10.69 4.92 5.38
N ARG A 77 -10.24 3.81 5.96
CA ARG A 77 -9.69 3.79 7.32
C ARG A 77 -8.17 3.80 7.37
N VAL A 78 -7.63 4.81 8.04
CA VAL A 78 -6.18 5.00 8.23
C VAL A 78 -5.51 3.90 9.05
N ASP A 79 -6.20 3.34 10.05
CA ASP A 79 -5.67 2.26 10.88
C ASP A 79 -5.46 0.94 10.10
N ARG A 80 -6.09 0.84 8.93
CA ARG A 80 -6.02 -0.31 8.03
C ARG A 80 -5.16 -0.08 6.80
N ALA A 81 -4.46 1.05 6.72
CA ALA A 81 -3.64 1.40 5.56
C ALA A 81 -2.65 0.26 5.20
N LYS A 82 -2.52 0.03 3.89
CA LYS A 82 -1.68 -1.00 3.30
C LYS A 82 -0.66 -0.43 2.34
#